data_AF-A0A124HQ61-F1
#
_entry.id   AF-A0A124HQ61-F1
#
_cell.length_a   1.000
_cell.length_b   1.000
_cell.length_c   1.000
_cell.angle_alpha   90.00
_cell.angle_beta   90.00
_cell.angle_gamma   90.00
#
_symmetry.space_group_name_H-M   'P 1'
#
loop_
_entity.id
_entity.type
_entity.pdbx_description
1 polymer ?
#
loop_
_entity_poly.entity_id
_entity_poly.type
_entity_poly.pdbx_seq_one_letter_code
_entity_poly.pdbx_strand_id
1 'polypeptide(L)'
;MSTEETSRFVRLRVELVLEVADGDAVTGAALRHLADDPEVPDEERTQAQSAVTEDTAEALAYLVDPFALVSEVPGVELQQASWSSERIDYDPDSPDWDLDDDDVQEDEDEHGSAGIG
;
A
#
# COMPACT_ATOMS: atom_id res chain seq x y z
N MET A 1 -24.49 12.95 1.28
CA MET A 1 -23.29 13.74 0.95
C MET A 1 -23.57 14.49 -0.33
N SER A 2 -23.22 15.77 -0.34
CA SER A 2 -23.38 16.66 -1.50
C SER A 2 -22.24 16.44 -2.49
N THR A 3 -22.45 16.73 -3.78
CA THR A 3 -21.42 16.56 -4.83
C THR A 3 -20.14 17.36 -4.54
N GLU A 4 -20.28 18.53 -3.92
CA GLU A 4 -19.15 19.36 -3.46
C GLU A 4 -18.37 18.70 -2.31
N GLU A 5 -19.04 17.93 -1.44
CA GLU A 5 -18.39 17.16 -0.37
C GLU A 5 -17.60 15.99 -0.96
N THR A 6 -18.11 15.30 -1.98
CA THR A 6 -17.40 14.19 -2.64
C THR A 6 -16.19 14.66 -3.45
N SER A 7 -16.18 15.88 -4.00
CA SER A 7 -15.04 16.39 -4.79
C SER A 7 -13.75 16.64 -4.00
N ARG A 8 -13.81 16.60 -2.66
CA ARG A 8 -12.65 16.81 -1.78
C ARG A 8 -11.83 15.55 -1.55
N PHE A 9 -12.37 14.38 -1.90
CA PHE A 9 -11.71 13.10 -1.73
C PHE A 9 -10.91 12.76 -2.98
N VAL A 10 -9.63 12.44 -2.79
CA VAL A 10 -8.73 12.00 -3.86
C VAL A 10 -8.32 10.57 -3.55
N ARG A 11 -8.51 9.65 -4.50
CA ARG A 11 -7.98 8.29 -4.39
C ARG A 11 -6.56 8.27 -4.95
N LEU A 12 -5.58 8.03 -4.10
CA LEU A 12 -4.20 7.78 -4.50
C LEU A 12 -3.99 6.27 -4.63
N ARG A 13 -3.52 5.78 -5.80
CA ARG A 13 -3.01 4.42 -5.97
C ARG A 13 -1.49 4.46 -5.91
N VAL A 14 -0.90 3.53 -5.17
CA VAL A 14 0.52 3.52 -4.84
C VAL A 14 1.03 2.10 -5.05
N GLU A 15 2.06 1.94 -5.87
CA GLU A 15 2.81 0.70 -6.07
C GLU A 15 4.27 0.97 -5.71
N LEU A 16 4.86 0.13 -4.84
CA LEU A 16 6.26 0.27 -4.40
C LEU A 16 7.01 -1.02 -4.69
N VAL A 17 8.13 -0.88 -5.39
CA VAL A 17 9.16 -1.91 -5.48
C VAL A 17 10.41 -1.41 -4.77
N LEU A 18 10.97 -2.24 -3.88
CA LEU A 18 12.09 -1.90 -3.02
C LEU A 18 13.20 -2.94 -3.21
N GLU A 19 14.42 -2.48 -3.44
CA GLU A 19 15.60 -3.35 -3.33
C GLU A 19 15.98 -3.51 -1.86
N VAL A 20 15.97 -4.75 -1.37
CA VAL A 20 16.47 -5.07 -0.02
C VAL A 20 17.94 -5.41 -0.10
N ALA A 21 18.79 -4.44 0.20
CA ALA A 21 20.25 -4.62 0.18
C ALA A 21 20.78 -5.54 1.30
N ASP A 22 20.09 -5.59 2.46
CA ASP A 22 20.47 -6.39 3.62
C ASP A 22 19.23 -6.88 4.36
N GLY A 23 18.85 -8.14 4.13
CA GLY A 23 17.65 -8.74 4.72
C GLY A 23 17.76 -8.98 6.23
N ASP A 24 18.95 -9.35 6.72
CA ASP A 24 19.19 -9.57 8.14
C ASP A 24 19.04 -8.26 8.94
N ALA A 25 19.49 -7.14 8.38
CA ALA A 25 19.29 -5.82 8.97
C ALA A 25 17.81 -5.45 9.09
N VAL A 26 17.01 -5.77 8.07
CA VAL A 26 15.55 -5.54 8.06
C VAL A 26 14.86 -6.41 9.10
N THR A 27 15.11 -7.72 9.12
CA THR A 27 14.55 -8.63 10.15
C THR A 27 14.96 -8.21 11.55
N GLY A 28 16.23 -7.83 11.76
CA GLY A 28 16.71 -7.35 13.06
C GLY A 28 16.05 -6.05 13.51
N ALA A 29 15.73 -5.15 12.58
CA ALA A 29 14.96 -3.93 12.88
C ALA A 29 13.51 -4.28 13.26
N ALA A 30 12.85 -5.16 12.52
CA ALA A 30 11.48 -5.60 12.82
C ALA A 30 11.37 -6.25 14.21
N LEU A 31 12.29 -7.16 14.54
CA LEU A 31 12.34 -7.81 15.86
C LEU A 31 12.54 -6.81 17.01
N ARG A 32 13.37 -5.78 16.81
CA ARG A 32 13.57 -4.72 17.81
C ARG A 32 12.30 -3.91 18.00
N HIS A 33 11.68 -3.49 16.89
CA HIS A 33 10.46 -2.71 16.92
C HIS A 33 9.32 -3.48 17.61
N LEU A 34 9.20 -4.79 17.33
CA LEU A 34 8.21 -5.68 17.95
C LEU A 34 8.46 -5.97 19.44
N ALA A 35 9.71 -5.91 19.87
CA ALA A 35 10.07 -6.02 21.29
C ALA A 35 9.77 -4.72 22.06
N ASP A 36 9.91 -3.57 21.40
CA ASP A 36 9.65 -2.25 21.97
C ASP A 36 8.16 -1.84 21.90
N ASP A 37 7.34 -2.57 21.13
CA ASP A 37 5.90 -2.32 20.97
C ASP A 37 5.08 -2.88 22.15
N PRO A 38 4.53 -2.02 23.04
CA PRO A 38 3.73 -2.44 24.18
C PRO A 38 2.28 -2.75 23.82
N GLU A 39 1.83 -2.42 22.61
CA GLU A 39 0.45 -2.59 22.16
C GLU A 39 0.21 -4.01 21.63
N VAL A 40 1.28 -4.75 21.30
CA VAL A 40 1.20 -6.14 20.84
C VAL A 40 1.15 -7.10 22.05
N PRO A 41 0.09 -7.92 22.20
CA PRO A 41 0.01 -8.96 23.24
C PRO A 41 1.05 -10.07 23.03
N ASP A 42 1.47 -10.76 24.09
CA ASP A 42 2.55 -11.76 24.04
C ASP A 42 2.29 -12.93 23.07
N GLU A 43 1.04 -13.37 22.97
CA GLU A 43 0.63 -14.44 22.05
C GLU A 43 0.77 -14.02 20.59
N GLU A 44 0.36 -12.80 20.26
CA GLU A 44 0.49 -12.20 18.92
C GLU A 44 1.95 -11.86 18.61
N ARG A 45 2.72 -11.41 19.62
CA ARG A 45 4.14 -11.10 19.50
C ARG A 45 4.94 -12.32 19.05
N THR A 46 4.69 -13.49 19.63
CA THR A 46 5.40 -14.72 19.26
C THR A 46 5.14 -15.08 17.80
N GLN A 47 3.90 -14.94 17.34
CA GLN A 47 3.55 -15.24 15.95
C GLN A 47 4.16 -14.24 14.98
N ALA A 48 4.14 -12.95 15.31
CA ALA A 48 4.78 -11.90 14.52
C ALA A 48 6.30 -12.09 14.47
N GLN A 49 6.95 -12.48 15.58
CA GLN A 49 8.40 -12.77 15.61
C GLN A 49 8.77 -13.92 14.66
N SER A 50 7.96 -14.98 14.63
CA SER A 50 8.16 -16.07 13.66
C SER A 50 8.03 -15.55 12.23
N ALA A 51 6.94 -14.84 11.91
CA ALA A 51 6.68 -14.33 10.57
C ALA A 51 7.82 -13.45 10.02
N VAL A 52 8.30 -12.47 10.79
CA VAL A 52 9.37 -11.56 10.35
C VAL A 52 10.75 -12.25 10.26
N THR A 53 10.93 -13.39 10.94
CA THR A 53 12.15 -14.20 10.86
C THR A 53 12.13 -15.14 9.67
N GLU A 54 10.95 -15.67 9.32
CA GLU A 54 10.76 -16.57 8.20
C GLU A 54 10.76 -15.82 6.86
N ASP A 55 10.34 -14.56 6.85
CA ASP A 55 10.13 -13.80 5.62
C ASP A 55 10.52 -12.32 5.72
N THR A 56 11.43 -11.87 4.84
CA THR A 56 11.85 -10.47 4.76
C THR A 56 10.75 -9.54 4.27
N ALA A 57 9.80 -10.02 3.46
CA ALA A 57 8.64 -9.22 3.06
C ALA A 57 7.71 -8.98 4.27
N GLU A 58 7.52 -9.98 5.14
CA GLU A 58 6.79 -9.81 6.40
C GLU A 58 7.52 -8.85 7.34
N ALA A 59 8.85 -8.92 7.42
CA ALA A 59 9.64 -7.96 8.19
C ALA A 59 9.49 -6.52 7.67
N LEU A 60 9.46 -6.31 6.36
CA LEU A 60 9.16 -5.01 5.75
C LEU A 60 7.73 -4.55 6.05
N ALA A 61 6.75 -5.44 5.94
CA ALA A 61 5.36 -5.14 6.25
C ALA A 61 5.13 -4.80 7.73
N TYR A 62 5.98 -5.30 8.62
CA TYR A 62 5.93 -4.88 10.02
C TYR A 62 6.54 -3.48 10.24
N LEU A 63 7.53 -3.09 9.44
CA LEU A 63 8.28 -1.84 9.61
C LEU A 63 7.68 -0.64 8.86
N VAL A 64 6.98 -0.88 7.74
CA VAL A 64 6.40 0.18 6.94
C VAL A 64 5.09 0.62 7.58
N ASP A 65 5.03 1.90 7.99
CA ASP A 65 3.78 2.54 8.37
C ASP A 65 3.17 3.25 7.14
N PRO A 66 2.10 2.70 6.54
CA PRO A 66 1.45 3.34 5.38
C PRO A 66 0.80 4.68 5.74
N PHE A 67 0.47 4.92 7.02
CA PHE A 67 -0.08 6.20 7.46
C PHE A 67 0.99 7.30 7.47
N ALA A 68 2.25 6.93 7.72
CA ALA A 68 3.37 7.86 7.67
C ALA A 68 3.64 8.43 6.26
N LEU A 69 3.18 7.77 5.19
CA LEU A 69 3.44 8.21 3.81
C LEU A 69 2.79 9.56 3.45
N VAL A 70 1.66 9.89 4.06
CA VAL A 70 0.92 11.15 3.80
C VAL A 70 0.77 12.03 5.04
N SER A 71 1.26 11.58 6.20
CA SER A 71 1.08 12.27 7.48
C SER A 71 1.74 13.65 7.53
N GLU A 72 2.80 13.87 6.74
CA GLU A 72 3.50 15.15 6.65
C GLU A 72 2.91 16.12 5.63
N VAL A 73 1.88 15.73 4.86
CA VAL A 73 1.26 16.59 3.83
C VAL A 73 0.25 17.55 4.47
N PRO A 74 0.47 18.88 4.43
CA PRO A 74 -0.41 19.83 5.09
C PRO A 74 -1.84 19.79 4.53
N GLY A 75 -2.82 19.63 5.43
CA GLY A 75 -4.24 19.63 5.06
C GLY A 75 -4.77 18.29 4.52
N VAL A 76 -3.97 17.21 4.60
CA VAL A 76 -4.39 15.85 4.25
C VAL A 76 -4.66 15.05 5.53
N GLU A 77 -5.82 14.41 5.57
CA GLU A 77 -6.21 13.45 6.62
C GLU A 77 -6.47 12.10 5.94
N LEU A 78 -5.77 11.05 6.37
CA LEU A 78 -5.88 9.72 5.78
C LEU A 78 -7.13 9.00 6.31
N GLN A 79 -8.09 8.75 5.41
CA GLN A 79 -9.36 8.10 5.77
C GLN A 79 -9.31 6.57 5.75
N GLN A 80 -8.53 6.00 4.84
CA GLN A 80 -8.40 4.56 4.65
C GLN A 80 -7.10 4.28 3.90
N ALA A 81 -6.37 3.25 4.33
CA ALA A 81 -5.27 2.65 3.59
C ALA A 81 -5.46 1.12 3.60
N SER A 82 -5.21 0.49 2.46
CA SER A 82 -5.14 -0.96 2.34
C SER A 82 -3.85 -1.29 1.63
N TRP A 83 -3.14 -2.28 2.14
CA TRP A 83 -1.85 -2.69 1.62
C TRP A 83 -1.62 -4.17 1.89
N SER A 84 -0.80 -4.78 1.05
CA SER A 84 -0.31 -6.15 1.16
C SER A 84 1.14 -6.18 0.68
N SER A 85 1.94 -7.07 1.25
CA SER A 85 3.33 -7.29 0.88
C SER A 85 3.52 -8.69 0.30
N GLU A 86 4.35 -8.80 -0.73
CA GLU A 86 4.80 -10.08 -1.27
C GLU A 86 6.23 -9.94 -1.80
N ARG A 87 6.93 -11.07 -1.96
CA ARG A 87 8.18 -11.09 -2.72
C ARG A 87 7.87 -11.23 -4.20
N ILE A 88 8.55 -10.43 -5.01
CA ILE A 88 8.43 -10.43 -6.46
C ILE A 88 9.81 -10.62 -7.11
N ASP A 89 9.82 -11.25 -8.28
CA ASP A 89 10.97 -11.20 -9.20
C ASP A 89 10.86 -9.91 -10.01
N TYR A 90 11.58 -8.87 -9.60
CA TYR A 90 11.53 -7.57 -10.28
C TYR A 90 12.34 -7.58 -11.60
N ASP A 91 11.69 -7.22 -12.70
CA ASP A 91 12.29 -7.02 -14.02
C ASP A 91 11.92 -5.63 -14.57
N PRO A 92 12.86 -4.66 -14.60
CA PRO A 92 12.56 -3.29 -15.01
C PRO A 92 12.21 -3.13 -16.50
N ASP A 93 12.48 -4.14 -17.33
CA ASP A 93 12.15 -4.14 -18.75
C ASP A 93 10.84 -4.92 -19.05
N SER A 94 10.17 -5.46 -18.02
CA SER A 94 8.96 -6.25 -18.20
C SER A 94 7.70 -5.37 -18.36
N PRO A 95 6.84 -5.66 -19.36
CA PRO A 95 5.65 -4.86 -19.64
C PRO A 95 4.58 -4.93 -18.55
N ASP A 96 4.58 -5.96 -17.69
CA ASP A 96 3.70 -6.07 -16.52
C ASP A 96 3.88 -4.91 -15.50
N TRP A 97 5.00 -4.17 -15.56
CA TRP A 97 5.28 -3.04 -14.66
C TRP A 97 4.98 -1.66 -15.27
N ASP A 98 4.53 -1.61 -16.54
CA ASP A 98 4.15 -0.35 -17.19
C ASP A 98 2.77 0.10 -16.68
N LEU A 99 2.78 1.06 -15.74
CA LEU A 99 1.59 1.62 -15.07
C LEU A 99 0.60 2.36 -16.00
N ASP A 100 0.89 2.46 -17.29
CA ASP A 100 0.19 3.33 -18.25
C ASP A 100 -0.89 2.63 -19.10
N ASP A 101 -0.99 1.29 -19.15
CA ASP A 101 -1.77 0.65 -20.24
C ASP A 101 -3.18 0.07 -19.90
N ASP A 102 -3.55 -0.23 -18.65
CA ASP A 102 -4.72 -1.13 -18.43
C ASP A 102 -5.78 -0.74 -17.37
N ASP A 103 -6.05 0.54 -17.10
CA ASP A 103 -7.14 0.90 -16.14
C ASP A 103 -8.00 2.14 -16.51
N VAL A 104 -8.08 2.49 -17.78
CA VAL A 104 -9.21 3.30 -18.29
C VAL A 104 -10.24 2.37 -18.93
N GLN A 105 -11.06 1.75 -18.10
CA GLN A 105 -12.41 1.38 -18.55
C GLN A 105 -13.12 2.69 -18.89
N GLU A 106 -13.10 3.07 -20.16
CA GLU A 106 -13.98 4.09 -20.70
C GLU A 106 -15.42 3.59 -20.48
N ASP A 107 -16.11 4.15 -19.48
CA ASP A 107 -17.55 4.06 -19.37
C ASP A 107 -18.14 4.61 -20.69
N GLU A 108 -18.58 3.71 -21.58
CA GLU A 108 -19.35 4.05 -22.77
C GLU A 108 -20.72 4.60 -22.33
N ASP A 109 -20.74 5.89 -21.98
CA ASP A 109 -21.96 6.68 -21.87
C ASP A 109 -22.56 6.86 -23.27
N GLU A 110 -23.40 5.90 -23.68
CA GLU A 110 -24.24 5.99 -24.88
C GLU A 110 -25.28 7.12 -24.71
N HIS A 111 -24.85 8.36 -24.94
CA HIS A 111 -25.72 9.52 -25.04
C HIS A 111 -26.38 9.57 -26.43
N GLY A 112 -27.39 8.72 -26.62
CA GLY A 112 -28.30 8.76 -27.78
C GLY A 112 -29.28 9.94 -27.70
N SER A 113 -28.83 11.12 -28.15
CA SER A 113 -29.65 12.30 -28.35
C SER A 113 -30.78 12.10 -29.39
N ALA A 114 -32.01 12.35 -28.95
CA ALA A 114 -33.13 13.01 -29.65
C ALA A 114 -33.41 12.69 -31.15
N GLY A 115 -34.49 11.93 -31.38
CA GLY A 115 -35.27 11.97 -32.61
C GLY A 115 -36.59 12.74 -32.41
N ILE A 116 -36.63 13.99 -32.86
CA ILE A 116 -37.84 14.79 -33.12
C ILE A 116 -38.34 14.48 -34.55
N GLY A 117 -39.62 14.17 -34.72
CA GLY A 117 -40.27 14.06 -36.04
C GLY A 117 -41.43 13.08 -36.08
#